data_AF-A0A365T879-F1
#
_entry.id   AF-A0A365T879-F1
#
_cell.length_a   1.000
_cell.length_b   1.000
_cell.length_c   1.000
_cell.angle_alpha   90.00
_cell.angle_beta   90.00
_cell.angle_gamma   90.00
#
_symmetry.space_group_name_H-M   'P 1'
#
loop_
_entity.id
_entity.type
_entity.pdbx_description
1 polymer ?
#
loop_
_entity_poly.entity_id
_entity_poly.type
_entity_poly.pdbx_seq_one_letter_code
_entity_poly.pdbx_strand_id
1 'polypeptide(L)' 'MTDDHPLTAQNVHHVGITVPDLDAAVDFFVEAIGCDELYRKGPFGDSEGRTMERRLDVHPDATASLAMLRWGRQ' A
#
# COMPACT_ATOMS: atom_id res chain seq x y z
N MET A 1 -12.31 -29.76 22.42
CA MET A 1 -11.15 -28.84 22.34
C MET A 1 -11.63 -27.65 21.55
N THR A 2 -11.90 -26.53 22.23
CA THR A 2 -12.25 -25.28 21.58
C THR A 2 -10.99 -24.78 20.92
N ASP A 3 -11.01 -24.60 19.60
CA ASP A 3 -9.92 -24.02 18.84
C ASP A 3 -9.82 -22.53 19.25
N ASP A 4 -9.06 -22.23 20.31
CA ASP A 4 -8.65 -20.88 20.68
C ASP A 4 -7.60 -20.39 19.67
N HIS A 5 -7.94 -20.40 18.39
CA HIS A 5 -7.16 -19.67 17.40
C HIS A 5 -7.38 -18.19 17.69
N PRO A 6 -6.36 -17.45 18.16
CA PRO A 6 -6.49 -16.01 18.31
C PRO A 6 -6.93 -15.44 16.97
N LEU A 7 -7.84 -14.47 16.98
CA LEU A 7 -8.30 -13.77 15.79
C LEU A 7 -7.08 -13.14 15.11
N THR A 8 -6.52 -13.88 14.16
CA THR A 8 -5.33 -13.51 13.39
C THR A 8 -5.79 -13.28 11.97
N ALA A 9 -5.20 -12.29 11.32
CA ALA A 9 -5.46 -12.06 9.91
C ALA A 9 -4.77 -13.19 9.11
N GLN A 10 -5.56 -14.20 8.73
CA GLN A 10 -5.11 -15.28 7.86
C GLN A 10 -5.44 -14.96 6.40
N ASN A 11 -4.57 -15.35 5.47
CA ASN A 11 -4.75 -15.17 4.02
C ASN A 11 -4.89 -13.70 3.58
N VAL A 12 -4.11 -12.79 4.17
CA VAL A 12 -4.05 -11.39 3.75
C VAL A 12 -3.49 -11.29 2.33
N HIS A 13 -4.33 -10.88 1.38
CA HIS A 13 -3.88 -10.71 -0.01
C HIS A 13 -2.95 -9.51 -0.18
N HIS A 14 -3.27 -8.38 0.47
CA HIS A 14 -2.47 -7.16 0.42
C HIS A 14 -2.90 -6.20 1.54
N VAL A 15 -2.02 -5.25 1.87
CA VAL A 15 -2.30 -4.09 2.69
C VAL A 15 -1.90 -2.85 1.89
N GLY A 16 -2.77 -1.84 1.84
CA GLY A 16 -2.47 -0.55 1.23
C GLY A 16 -2.07 0.47 2.29
N ILE A 17 -1.01 1.24 2.04
CA ILE A 17 -0.54 2.29 2.93
C ILE A 17 -0.30 3.55 2.10
N THR A 18 -0.92 4.66 2.49
CA THR A 18 -0.63 5.99 1.90
C THR A 18 0.62 6.55 2.57
N VAL A 19 1.58 6.99 1.78
CA VAL A 19 2.85 7.56 2.23
C VAL A 19 3.11 8.90 1.54
N PRO A 20 3.80 9.85 2.20
CA PRO A 20 4.12 11.14 1.60
C PRO A 20 5.23 11.04 0.53
N ASP A 21 6.08 10.02 0.60
CA ASP A 21 7.15 9.74 -0.35
C ASP A 21 7.14 8.25 -0.70
N LEU A 22 6.85 7.95 -1.97
CA LEU A 22 6.73 6.58 -2.45
C LEU A 22 8.09 5.88 -2.56
N ASP A 23 9.12 6.61 -2.99
CA ASP A 23 10.44 6.01 -3.23
C ASP A 23 11.11 5.67 -1.89
N ALA A 24 11.04 6.58 -0.92
CA ALA A 24 11.53 6.31 0.44
C ALA A 24 10.82 5.10 1.09
N ALA A 25 9.51 4.95 0.86
CA ALA A 25 8.76 3.81 1.37
C ALA A 25 9.18 2.50 0.69
N VAL A 26 9.33 2.51 -0.63
CA VAL A 26 9.81 1.34 -1.37
C VAL A 26 11.20 0.93 -0.91
N ASP A 27 12.13 1.88 -0.81
CA ASP A 27 13.50 1.62 -0.32
C ASP A 27 13.47 0.96 1.06
N PHE A 28 12.64 1.46 1.98
CA PHE A 28 12.49 0.83 3.29
C PHE A 28 11.99 -0.62 3.19
N PHE A 29 10.91 -0.87 2.45
CA PHE A 29 10.34 -2.21 2.35
C PHE A 29 11.25 -3.19 1.60
N VAL A 30 12.00 -2.73 0.60
CA VAL A 30 12.95 -3.58 -0.13
C VAL A 30 14.18 -3.84 0.74
N GLU A 31 14.85 -2.80 1.23
CA GLU A 31 16.16 -2.94 1.88
C GLU A 31 16.06 -3.44 3.33
N ALA A 32 15.07 -2.97 4.10
CA ALA A 32 14.95 -3.34 5.51
C ALA A 32 14.08 -4.59 5.73
N ILE A 33 13.02 -4.77 4.92
CA ILE A 33 12.07 -5.88 5.07
C ILE A 33 12.34 -7.04 4.09
N GLY A 34 13.04 -6.77 2.97
CA GLY A 34 13.32 -7.79 1.95
C GLY A 34 12.14 -8.06 1.01
N CYS A 35 11.28 -7.06 0.78
CA CYS A 35 10.21 -7.15 -0.20
C CYS A 35 10.75 -7.01 -1.64
N ASP A 36 9.99 -7.52 -2.61
CA ASP A 36 10.27 -7.31 -4.04
C ASP A 36 9.27 -6.31 -4.64
N GLU A 37 9.75 -5.29 -5.35
CA GLU A 37 8.88 -4.43 -6.16
C GLU A 37 8.39 -5.17 -7.40
N LEU A 38 7.07 -5.23 -7.57
CA LEU A 38 6.45 -5.91 -8.71
C LEU A 38 6.13 -4.95 -9.86
N TYR A 39 5.46 -3.84 -9.53
CA TYR A 39 5.08 -2.83 -10.51
C TYR A 39 4.72 -1.50 -9.86
N ARG A 40 4.74 -0.45 -10.69
CA ARG A 40 4.25 0.90 -10.37
C ARG A 40 3.09 1.31 -11.28
N LYS A 41 2.23 2.18 -10.78
CA LYS A 41 1.12 2.78 -11.54
C LYS A 41 0.84 4.21 -11.06
N GLY A 42 0.41 5.07 -11.98
CA GLY A 42 0.09 6.47 -11.71
C GLY A 42 0.65 7.41 -12.77
N PRO A 43 0.61 8.74 -12.53
CA PRO A 43 -0.04 9.36 -11.38
C PRO A 43 -1.57 9.25 -11.44
N PHE A 44 -2.19 9.13 -10.27
CA PHE A 44 -3.63 9.25 -10.07
C PHE A 44 -3.92 10.63 -9.49
N GLY A 45 -5.00 11.24 -9.96
CA GLY A 45 -5.50 12.52 -9.48
C GLY A 45 -6.96 12.66 -9.85
N ASP A 46 -7.64 13.62 -9.26
CA ASP A 46 -9.04 13.92 -9.51
C ASP A 46 -9.30 15.42 -9.29
N SER A 47 -8.85 16.26 -10.24
CA SER A 47 -8.90 17.72 -10.08
C SER A 47 -10.32 18.28 -9.96
N GLU A 48 -11.31 17.56 -10.45
CA GLU A 48 -12.71 17.99 -10.46
C GLU A 48 -13.55 17.26 -9.40
N GLY A 49 -12.92 16.44 -8.54
CA GLY A 49 -13.62 15.54 -7.66
C GLY A 49 -12.97 15.37 -6.29
N ARG A 50 -13.41 14.33 -5.58
CA ARG A 50 -13.03 14.05 -4.19
C ARG A 50 -12.43 12.65 -4.05
N THR A 51 -12.03 12.03 -5.17
CA THR A 51 -11.55 10.64 -5.18
C THR A 51 -10.28 10.46 -4.36
N MET A 52 -9.36 11.42 -4.43
CA MET A 52 -8.10 11.38 -3.68
C MET A 52 -8.34 11.38 -2.19
N GLU A 53 -9.19 12.29 -1.70
CA GLU A 53 -9.63 12.32 -0.30
C GLU A 53 -10.37 11.03 0.09
N ARG A 54 -11.38 10.60 -0.68
CA ARG A 54 -12.21 9.45 -0.31
C ARG A 54 -11.48 8.11 -0.32
N ARG A 55 -10.48 7.93 -1.18
CA ARG A 55 -9.79 6.64 -1.37
C ARG A 55 -8.46 6.56 -0.66
N LEU A 56 -7.75 7.68 -0.55
CA LEU A 56 -6.37 7.71 -0.03
C LEU A 56 -6.22 8.59 1.22
N ASP A 57 -7.28 9.29 1.63
CA ASP A 57 -7.30 10.24 2.77
C ASP A 57 -6.22 11.33 2.64
N VAL A 58 -6.09 11.88 1.43
CA VAL A 58 -5.17 12.99 1.13
C VAL A 58 -5.94 14.22 0.62
N HIS A 59 -5.24 15.33 0.42
CA HIS A 59 -5.84 16.54 -0.14
C HIS A 59 -6.54 16.24 -1.49
N PRO A 60 -7.73 16.80 -1.77
CA PRO A 60 -8.49 16.52 -3.00
C PRO A 60 -7.67 16.70 -4.30
N ASP A 61 -6.83 17.74 -4.33
CA ASP A 61 -5.99 18.07 -5.49
C ASP A 61 -4.63 17.33 -5.52
N ALA A 62 -4.37 16.44 -4.56
CA ALA A 62 -3.13 15.69 -4.54
C ALA A 62 -3.04 14.76 -5.76
N THR A 63 -1.82 14.47 -6.19
CA THR A 63 -1.53 13.36 -7.10
C THR A 63 -0.80 12.26 -6.35
N ALA A 64 -1.12 11.00 -6.64
CA ALA A 64 -0.44 9.87 -6.02
C ALA A 64 0.03 8.86 -7.07
N SER A 65 1.15 8.22 -6.80
CA SER A 65 1.58 7.01 -7.50
C SER A 65 1.54 5.84 -6.53
N LEU A 66 1.44 4.63 -7.07
CA LEU A 66 1.39 3.39 -6.30
C LEU A 66 2.53 2.48 -6.75
N ALA A 67 3.17 1.82 -5.78
CA ALA A 67 4.05 0.68 -5.99
C ALA A 67 3.43 -0.55 -5.29
N MET A 68 3.38 -1.68 -5.99
CA MET A 68 2.95 -2.94 -5.38
C MET A 68 4.18 -3.79 -5.07
N LEU A 69 4.30 -4.17 -3.79
CA LEU A 69 5.41 -4.97 -3.28
C LEU A 69 4.91 -6.35 -2.87
N ARG A 70 5.74 -7.37 -3.08
CA ARG A 70 5.53 -8.71 -2.53
C ARG A 70 6.33 -8.87 -1.25
N TRP A 71 5.67 -9.32 -0.19
CA TRP A 71 6.32 -9.76 1.05
C TRP A 71 6.30 -11.29 1.15
N GLY A 72 7.47 -11.90 1.32
CA GLY A 72 7.64 -13.35 1.49
C GLY A 72 7.92 -14.09 0.19
N ARG A 73 8.45 -15.31 0.31
CA ARG A 73 8.63 -16.25 -0.82
C ARG A 73 7.45 -17.22 -0.84
N GLN A 74 6.86 -17.40 -2.02
CA GLN A 74 5.90 -18.49 -2.27
C GLN A 74 6.61 -19.84 -2.27
#